data_AF-A0A4R4V6C7-F1
#
_entry.id   AF-A0A4R4V6C7-F1
#
_cell.length_a   1.000
_cell.length_b   1.000
_cell.length_c   1.000
_cell.angle_alpha   90.00
_cell.angle_beta   90.00
_cell.angle_gamma   90.00
#
_symmetry.space_group_name_H-M   'P 1'
#
loop_
_entity.id
_entity.type
_entity.pdbx_description
1 polymer ?
#
loop_
_entity_poly.entity_id
_entity_poly.type
_entity_poly.pdbx_seq_one_letter_code
_entity_poly.pdbx_strand_id
1 'polypeptide(L)'
;MVWDEPAPIDRDQARATYLEVKRGEPGGGDVPAVAKELPGRITPYPGHVLVTMDLDTMDELSAKVLTIARAHGLVCYDPQRDLVHNVAPLGVYEGMQLHTGDGMVVHDPDLALVHDVLATLSPQNPFAALVNFGRHFLQVSPGYELEYKEGTLASTTVPDLAQVRQAFHEYATGDRSFLTRHEWA
;
A
#
# COMPACT_ATOMS: atom_id res chain seq x y z
N MET A 1 -8.58 9.55 4.05
CA MET A 1 -10.06 9.45 4.15
C MET A 1 -10.40 7.97 4.24
N VAL A 2 -11.35 7.61 5.10
CA VAL A 2 -11.75 6.23 5.38
C VAL A 2 -13.24 6.05 5.10
N TRP A 3 -13.64 4.97 4.44
CA TRP A 3 -15.04 4.64 4.16
C TRP A 3 -15.23 3.14 3.92
N ASP A 4 -16.48 2.71 3.97
CA ASP A 4 -16.87 1.34 3.64
C ASP A 4 -17.07 1.22 2.13
N GLU A 5 -16.45 0.20 1.52
CA GLU A 5 -16.54 -0.08 0.10
C GLU A 5 -16.66 -1.60 -0.10
N PRO A 6 -17.68 -2.10 -0.82
CA PRO A 6 -17.96 -3.54 -0.92
C PRO A 6 -16.92 -4.31 -1.74
N ALA A 7 -16.08 -3.64 -2.52
CA ALA A 7 -15.05 -4.25 -3.34
C ALA A 7 -13.78 -3.40 -3.36
N PRO A 8 -12.61 -3.98 -3.66
CA PRO A 8 -11.40 -3.21 -3.86
C PRO A 8 -11.56 -2.21 -5.00
N ILE A 9 -11.01 -1.01 -4.82
CA ILE A 9 -11.04 0.08 -5.80
C ILE A 9 -9.62 0.47 -6.19
N ASP A 10 -9.49 1.01 -7.40
CA ASP A 10 -8.23 1.58 -7.86
C ASP A 10 -8.03 3.01 -7.33
N ARG A 11 -6.82 3.53 -7.57
CA ARG A 11 -6.41 4.87 -7.15
C ARG A 11 -7.24 5.98 -7.80
N ASP A 12 -7.60 5.83 -9.07
CA ASP A 12 -8.34 6.87 -9.80
C ASP A 12 -9.78 6.97 -9.28
N GLN A 13 -10.40 5.82 -8.99
CA GLN A 13 -11.70 5.73 -8.32
C GLN A 13 -11.63 6.32 -6.91
N ALA A 14 -10.63 5.96 -6.10
CA ALA A 14 -10.45 6.51 -4.76
C ALA A 14 -10.28 8.05 -4.77
N ARG A 15 -9.50 8.57 -5.72
CA ARG A 15 -9.32 10.02 -5.92
C ARG A 15 -10.62 10.70 -6.34
N ALA A 16 -11.37 10.11 -7.27
CA ALA A 16 -12.65 10.65 -7.72
C ALA A 16 -13.65 10.74 -6.55
N THR A 17 -13.78 9.66 -5.77
CA THR A 17 -14.62 9.62 -4.55
C THR A 17 -14.18 10.68 -3.56
N TYR A 18 -12.87 10.82 -3.29
CA TYR A 18 -12.33 11.84 -2.40
C TYR A 18 -12.76 13.25 -2.83
N LEU A 19 -12.60 13.57 -4.11
CA LEU A 19 -12.94 14.90 -4.65
C LEU A 19 -14.44 15.16 -4.61
N GLU A 20 -15.27 14.16 -4.87
CA GLU A 20 -16.72 14.28 -4.79
C GLU A 20 -17.18 14.56 -3.35
N VAL A 21 -16.72 13.77 -2.37
CA VAL A 21 -17.06 13.95 -0.96
C VAL A 21 -16.61 15.32 -0.45
N LYS A 22 -15.42 15.78 -0.86
CA LYS A 22 -14.88 17.09 -0.46
C LYS A 22 -15.66 18.29 -1.01
N ARG A 23 -16.50 18.11 -2.05
CA ARG A 23 -17.41 19.16 -2.56
C ARG A 23 -18.67 19.30 -1.71
N GLY A 24 -19.03 18.27 -0.93
CA GLY A 24 -20.18 18.28 -0.04
C GLY A 24 -19.92 19.02 1.27
N GLU A 25 -20.99 19.22 2.05
CA GLU A 25 -20.90 19.78 3.39
C GLU A 25 -20.44 18.73 4.41
N PRO A 26 -19.50 19.08 5.32
CA PRO A 26 -19.16 18.20 6.44
C PRO A 26 -20.31 18.15 7.46
N GLY A 27 -20.52 16.98 8.05
CA GLY A 27 -21.62 16.72 8.99
C GLY A 27 -22.93 16.28 8.32
N GLY A 28 -23.84 15.71 9.14
CA GLY A 28 -25.08 15.08 8.67
C GLY A 28 -24.88 13.65 8.16
N GLY A 29 -25.87 12.78 8.40
CA GLY A 29 -25.86 11.37 7.99
C GLY A 29 -25.21 10.40 8.99
N ASP A 30 -25.24 9.11 8.65
CA ASP A 30 -24.59 8.05 9.44
C ASP A 30 -23.07 8.16 9.29
N VAL A 31 -22.42 8.56 10.39
CA VAL A 31 -20.96 8.59 10.49
C VAL A 31 -20.46 7.16 10.73
N PRO A 32 -19.48 6.66 9.96
CA PRO A 32 -18.88 5.36 10.23
C PRO A 32 -18.46 5.24 11.70
N ALA A 33 -18.85 4.14 12.36
CA ALA A 33 -18.60 3.94 13.80
C ALA A 33 -17.11 4.05 14.17
N VAL A 34 -16.23 3.69 13.22
CA VAL A 34 -14.78 3.79 13.29
C VAL A 34 -14.27 5.21 13.59
N ALA A 35 -15.06 6.26 13.32
CA ALA A 35 -14.67 7.66 13.53
C ALA A 35 -14.22 7.95 14.98
N LYS A 36 -14.73 7.19 15.96
CA LYS A 36 -14.37 7.33 17.37
C LYS A 36 -13.00 6.73 17.73
N GLU A 37 -12.49 5.86 16.88
CA GLU A 37 -11.24 5.13 17.08
C GLU A 37 -10.07 5.75 16.29
N LEU A 38 -10.38 6.48 15.21
CA LEU A 38 -9.38 7.11 14.36
C LEU A 38 -8.62 8.23 15.12
N PRO A 39 -7.28 8.29 15.01
CA PRO A 39 -6.50 9.35 15.60
C PRO A 39 -6.56 10.63 14.76
N GLY A 40 -6.07 11.75 15.31
CA GLY A 40 -6.00 13.04 14.61
C GLY A 40 -7.32 13.82 14.64
N ARG A 41 -7.43 14.85 13.77
CA ARG A 41 -8.65 15.66 13.68
C ARG A 41 -9.64 15.00 12.73
N ILE A 42 -10.77 14.58 13.29
CA ILE A 42 -11.82 13.88 12.56
C ILE A 42 -12.84 14.87 12.00
N THR A 43 -13.07 14.80 10.69
CA THR A 43 -14.14 15.53 10.00
C THR A 43 -15.07 14.51 9.35
N PRO A 44 -16.28 14.30 9.90
CA PRO A 44 -17.23 13.36 9.32
C PRO A 44 -17.90 13.93 8.07
N TYR A 45 -18.17 13.03 7.13
CA TYR A 45 -19.01 13.23 5.96
C TYR A 45 -20.02 12.06 5.89
N PRO A 46 -21.15 12.19 5.17
CA PRO A 46 -22.06 11.06 4.98
C PRO A 46 -21.33 9.81 4.46
N GLY A 47 -21.29 8.73 5.26
CA GLY A 47 -20.61 7.47 4.91
C GLY A 47 -19.07 7.52 4.89
N HIS A 48 -18.43 8.66 5.17
CA HIS A 48 -16.98 8.84 5.03
C HIS A 48 -16.38 9.59 6.22
N VAL A 49 -15.10 9.36 6.48
CA VAL A 49 -14.36 10.06 7.53
C VAL A 49 -13.06 10.63 6.98
N LEU A 50 -12.92 11.95 7.05
CA LEU A 50 -11.65 12.61 6.76
C LEU A 50 -10.84 12.76 8.05
N VAL A 51 -9.64 12.20 8.04
CA VAL A 51 -8.64 12.40 9.10
C VAL A 51 -7.65 13.45 8.64
N THR A 52 -7.43 14.48 9.46
CA THR A 52 -6.38 15.49 9.25
C THR A 52 -5.35 15.40 10.36
N MET A 53 -4.07 15.47 10.01
CA MET A 53 -2.94 15.34 10.93
C MET A 53 -1.85 16.36 10.60
N ASP A 54 -1.04 16.70 11.60
CA ASP A 54 0.11 17.59 11.43
C ASP A 54 1.26 16.86 10.76
N LEU A 55 2.06 17.59 9.96
CA LEU A 55 3.17 17.03 9.18
C LEU A 55 4.15 16.23 10.04
N ASP A 56 4.48 16.73 11.23
CA ASP A 56 5.43 16.10 12.16
C ASP A 56 4.96 14.73 12.68
N THR A 57 3.66 14.45 12.60
CA THR A 57 3.04 13.21 13.10
C THR A 57 2.47 12.34 11.97
N MET A 58 2.66 12.76 10.72
CA MET A 58 1.98 12.18 9.57
C MET A 58 2.27 10.69 9.41
N ASP A 59 3.54 10.28 9.52
CA ASP A 59 3.94 8.88 9.32
C ASP A 59 3.34 7.97 10.40
N GLU A 60 3.46 8.38 11.67
CA GLU A 60 2.93 7.61 12.80
C GLU A 60 1.39 7.53 12.76
N LEU A 61 0.72 8.65 12.52
CA LEU A 61 -0.74 8.70 12.56
C LEU A 61 -1.36 8.05 11.32
N SER A 62 -0.76 8.19 10.13
CA SER A 62 -1.22 7.49 8.94
C SER A 62 -1.15 5.98 9.12
N ALA A 63 -0.05 5.43 9.64
CA ALA A 63 0.07 4.00 9.94
C ALA A 63 -1.02 3.50 10.91
N LYS A 64 -1.36 4.30 11.94
CA LYS A 64 -2.45 3.98 12.88
C LYS A 64 -3.83 4.01 12.21
N VAL A 65 -4.12 5.04 11.40
CA VAL A 65 -5.37 5.13 10.64
C VAL A 65 -5.55 3.91 9.74
N LEU A 66 -4.50 3.50 9.04
CA LEU A 66 -4.50 2.32 8.19
C LEU A 66 -4.78 1.04 8.97
N THR A 67 -4.13 0.87 10.12
CA THR A 67 -4.34 -0.29 11.00
C THR A 67 -5.81 -0.38 11.46
N ILE A 68 -6.40 0.75 11.84
CA ILE A 68 -7.79 0.81 12.29
C ILE A 68 -8.75 0.57 11.12
N ALA A 69 -8.56 1.25 9.98
CA ALA A 69 -9.38 1.05 8.80
C ALA A 69 -9.40 -0.43 8.39
N ARG A 70 -8.24 -1.08 8.38
CA ARG A 70 -8.12 -2.52 8.12
C ARG A 70 -8.89 -3.37 9.12
N ALA A 71 -8.75 -3.11 10.42
CA ALA A 71 -9.45 -3.88 11.46
C ALA A 71 -10.97 -3.82 11.32
N HIS A 72 -11.49 -2.74 10.72
CA HIS A 72 -12.91 -2.54 10.43
C HIS A 72 -13.31 -2.91 8.99
N GLY A 73 -12.38 -3.39 8.17
CA GLY A 73 -12.65 -3.75 6.79
C GLY A 73 -12.97 -2.56 5.88
N LEU A 74 -12.30 -1.43 6.08
CA LEU A 74 -12.57 -0.16 5.38
C LEU A 74 -11.47 0.19 4.40
N VAL A 75 -11.84 0.90 3.33
CA VAL A 75 -10.87 1.52 2.42
C VAL A 75 -10.28 2.75 3.09
N CYS A 76 -8.96 2.94 2.94
CA CYS A 76 -8.29 4.17 3.34
C CYS A 76 -7.52 4.78 2.17
N TYR A 77 -7.84 6.01 1.81
CA TYR A 77 -7.14 6.78 0.78
C TYR A 77 -6.34 7.94 1.39
N ASP A 78 -5.05 8.00 1.11
CA ASP A 78 -4.15 9.10 1.44
C ASP A 78 -4.08 10.06 0.23
N PRO A 79 -4.77 11.22 0.26
CA PRO A 79 -4.77 12.16 -0.86
C PRO A 79 -3.45 12.91 -1.06
N GLN A 80 -2.57 12.93 -0.06
CA GLN A 80 -1.28 13.60 -0.16
C GLN A 80 -0.27 12.74 -0.90
N ARG A 81 -0.29 11.43 -0.63
CA ARG A 81 0.55 10.44 -1.32
C ARG A 81 -0.12 9.81 -2.54
N ASP A 82 -1.42 10.08 -2.72
CA ASP A 82 -2.25 9.51 -3.77
C ASP A 82 -2.25 7.96 -3.71
N LEU A 83 -2.43 7.43 -2.50
CA LEU A 83 -2.39 5.99 -2.20
C LEU A 83 -3.73 5.49 -1.70
N VAL A 84 -4.15 4.32 -2.16
CA VAL A 84 -5.33 3.61 -1.67
C VAL A 84 -4.90 2.34 -0.94
N HIS A 85 -5.55 2.05 0.17
CA HIS A 85 -5.42 0.80 0.92
C HIS A 85 -6.78 0.11 0.96
N ASN A 86 -6.86 -1.05 0.33
CA ASN A 86 -8.09 -1.82 0.15
C ASN A 86 -8.35 -2.88 1.24
N VAL A 87 -9.60 -3.39 1.23
CA VAL A 87 -10.13 -4.39 2.17
C VAL A 87 -9.66 -5.82 1.86
N ALA A 88 -9.27 -6.13 0.62
CA ALA A 88 -8.72 -7.43 0.19
C ALA A 88 -8.06 -7.38 -1.22
N PRO A 89 -7.22 -8.36 -1.62
CA PRO A 89 -6.44 -9.25 -0.78
C PRO A 89 -5.10 -8.59 -0.44
N LEU A 90 -4.86 -8.50 0.86
CA LEU A 90 -3.52 -8.36 1.41
C LEU A 90 -2.81 -9.70 1.14
N GLY A 91 -1.57 -9.66 0.68
CA GLY A 91 -0.80 -10.85 0.36
C GLY A 91 -0.82 -11.92 1.47
N VAL A 92 -0.29 -13.12 1.20
CA VAL A 92 -0.33 -14.25 2.15
C VAL A 92 0.46 -14.03 3.44
N TYR A 93 1.23 -12.94 3.54
CA TYR A 93 2.07 -12.62 4.69
C TYR A 93 1.48 -11.42 5.45
N GLU A 94 0.81 -11.72 6.57
CA GLU A 94 0.40 -10.69 7.53
C GLU A 94 1.62 -9.93 8.07
N GLY A 95 1.52 -8.60 8.11
CA GLY A 95 2.60 -7.71 8.54
C GLY A 95 3.68 -7.48 7.48
N MET A 96 3.47 -7.94 6.24
CA MET A 96 4.37 -7.64 5.12
C MET A 96 4.46 -6.14 4.89
N GLN A 97 5.66 -5.62 4.62
CA GLN A 97 5.88 -4.20 4.44
C GLN A 97 6.36 -3.90 3.02
N LEU A 98 5.80 -2.89 2.39
CA LEU A 98 6.36 -2.27 1.19
C LEU A 98 7.27 -1.12 1.60
N HIS A 99 8.54 -1.19 1.23
CA HIS A 99 9.54 -0.14 1.43
C HIS A 99 9.95 0.43 0.08
N THR A 100 10.17 1.74 0.02
CA THR A 100 10.69 2.42 -1.17
C THR A 100 11.86 3.32 -0.81
N GLY A 101 12.68 3.64 -1.81
CA GLY A 101 13.90 4.43 -1.63
C GLY A 101 13.67 5.90 -1.29
N ASP A 102 12.44 6.41 -1.47
CA ASP A 102 12.02 7.74 -1.01
C ASP A 102 11.53 7.77 0.44
N GLY A 103 11.61 6.63 1.16
CA GLY A 103 11.31 6.54 2.59
C GLY A 103 9.88 6.13 2.93
N MET A 104 9.03 5.82 1.94
CA MET A 104 7.69 5.29 2.23
C MET A 104 7.78 3.86 2.78
N VAL A 105 7.04 3.62 3.87
CA VAL A 105 6.83 2.29 4.46
C VAL A 105 5.33 2.07 4.60
N VAL A 106 4.82 1.05 3.92
CA VAL A 106 3.41 0.64 4.00
C VAL A 106 3.31 -0.75 4.59
N HIS A 107 2.55 -0.88 5.66
CA HIS A 107 2.19 -2.17 6.25
C HIS A 107 1.01 -2.79 5.52
N ASP A 108 1.14 -4.08 5.22
CA ASP A 108 0.19 -4.89 4.48
C ASP A 108 -0.30 -4.15 3.23
N PRO A 109 0.59 -3.94 2.24
CA PRO A 109 0.20 -3.28 1.00
C PRO A 109 -0.79 -4.16 0.24
N ASP A 110 -1.81 -3.54 -0.36
CA ASP A 110 -2.60 -4.24 -1.37
C ASP A 110 -1.80 -4.37 -2.68
N LEU A 111 -2.18 -5.33 -3.51
CA LEU A 111 -1.43 -5.65 -4.73
C LEU A 111 -1.47 -4.52 -5.77
N ALA A 112 -2.53 -3.72 -5.81
CA ALA A 112 -2.62 -2.60 -6.75
C ALA A 112 -1.59 -1.53 -6.39
N LEU A 113 -1.49 -1.19 -5.10
CA LEU A 113 -0.48 -0.28 -4.56
C LEU A 113 0.95 -0.73 -4.89
N VAL A 114 1.24 -2.02 -4.73
CA VAL A 114 2.56 -2.57 -5.10
C VAL A 114 2.85 -2.30 -6.59
N HIS A 115 1.89 -2.56 -7.47
CA HIS A 115 2.07 -2.36 -8.91
C HIS A 115 2.24 -0.88 -9.30
N ASP A 116 1.56 0.02 -8.61
CA ASP A 116 1.66 1.46 -8.79
C ASP A 116 3.03 1.98 -8.34
N VAL A 117 3.51 1.54 -7.18
CA VAL A 117 4.83 1.92 -6.65
C VAL A 117 5.96 1.40 -7.54
N LEU A 118 5.85 0.18 -8.07
CA LEU A 118 6.83 -0.33 -9.03
C LEU A 118 6.94 0.54 -10.30
N ALA A 119 5.88 1.27 -10.66
CA ALA A 119 5.91 2.19 -11.80
C ALA A 119 6.65 3.51 -11.51
N THR A 120 6.97 3.80 -10.24
CA THR A 120 7.65 5.05 -9.83
C THR A 120 9.16 4.89 -9.63
N LEU A 121 9.72 3.69 -9.87
CA LEU A 121 11.15 3.42 -9.79
C LEU A 121 11.95 4.41 -10.63
N SER A 122 12.90 5.08 -10.00
CA SER A 122 13.69 6.16 -10.59
C SER A 122 14.95 6.40 -9.75
N PRO A 123 15.89 7.26 -10.18
CA PRO A 123 17.00 7.64 -9.31
C PRO A 123 16.57 8.29 -7.98
N GLN A 124 15.39 8.91 -7.94
CA GLN A 124 14.80 9.52 -6.73
C GLN A 124 14.02 8.50 -5.88
N ASN A 125 13.54 7.41 -6.48
CA ASN A 125 12.98 6.25 -5.80
C ASN A 125 13.78 4.98 -6.19
N PRO A 126 15.01 4.82 -5.63
CA PRO A 126 16.01 3.89 -6.15
C PRO A 126 15.76 2.41 -5.83
N PHE A 127 14.69 2.07 -5.09
CA PHE A 127 14.28 0.68 -4.92
C PHE A 127 12.81 0.59 -4.48
N ALA A 128 12.23 -0.59 -4.66
CA ALA A 128 11.01 -1.01 -3.98
C ALA A 128 11.22 -2.42 -3.42
N ALA A 129 10.74 -2.69 -2.21
CA ALA A 129 10.93 -3.97 -1.53
C ALA A 129 9.66 -4.42 -0.80
N LEU A 130 9.28 -5.69 -0.97
CA LEU A 130 8.33 -6.37 -0.11
C LEU A 130 9.08 -7.18 0.95
N VAL A 131 8.91 -6.80 2.21
CA VAL A 131 9.67 -7.31 3.34
C VAL A 131 8.74 -8.07 4.29
N ASN A 132 9.02 -9.35 4.51
CA ASN A 132 8.47 -10.09 5.65
C ASN A 132 9.53 -10.10 6.75
N PHE A 133 9.39 -9.20 7.72
CA PHE A 133 10.45 -8.85 8.66
C PHE A 133 11.03 -10.08 9.39
N GLY A 134 12.35 -10.20 9.39
CA GLY A 134 13.07 -11.31 10.01
C GLY A 134 12.99 -12.66 9.29
N ARG A 135 12.34 -12.73 8.11
CA ARG A 135 12.15 -13.98 7.35
C ARG A 135 12.75 -13.90 5.96
N HIS A 136 12.12 -13.12 5.09
CA HIS A 136 12.50 -13.03 3.69
C HIS A 136 12.07 -11.69 3.07
N PHE A 137 12.70 -11.30 1.98
CA PHE A 137 12.27 -10.15 1.17
C PHE A 137 12.44 -10.42 -0.31
N LEU A 138 11.68 -9.67 -1.11
CA LEU A 138 11.93 -9.47 -2.55
C LEU A 138 12.06 -7.97 -2.78
N GLN A 139 13.12 -7.53 -3.45
CA GLN A 139 13.30 -6.13 -3.84
C GLN A 139 13.69 -5.97 -5.30
N VAL A 140 13.55 -4.75 -5.80
CA VAL A 140 13.96 -4.35 -7.14
C VAL A 140 14.62 -2.99 -7.13
N SER A 141 15.62 -2.81 -7.99
CA SER A 141 16.27 -1.53 -8.28
C SER A 141 16.05 -1.07 -9.74
N PRO A 142 16.31 0.21 -10.09
CA PRO A 142 16.31 0.67 -11.47
C PRO A 142 17.19 -0.19 -12.37
N GLY A 143 16.69 -0.53 -13.55
CA GLY A 143 17.32 -1.54 -14.42
C GLY A 143 16.78 -2.96 -14.20
N TYR A 144 15.77 -3.12 -13.34
CA TYR A 144 15.03 -4.37 -13.10
C TYR A 144 15.90 -5.52 -12.56
N GLU A 145 16.87 -5.17 -11.71
CA GLU A 145 17.56 -6.16 -10.89
C GLU A 145 16.66 -6.54 -9.72
N LEU A 146 16.26 -7.80 -9.68
CA LEU A 146 15.53 -8.41 -8.58
C LEU A 146 16.51 -9.04 -7.60
N GLU A 147 16.28 -8.83 -6.31
CA GLU A 147 17.00 -9.51 -5.25
C GLU A 147 15.99 -10.19 -4.32
N TYR A 148 16.22 -11.48 -4.06
CA TYR A 148 15.43 -12.28 -3.14
C TYR A 148 16.33 -12.78 -2.02
N LYS A 149 15.87 -12.64 -0.78
CA LYS A 149 16.57 -13.20 0.37
C LYS A 149 15.65 -14.09 1.17
N GLU A 150 16.05 -15.35 1.34
CA GLU A 150 15.50 -16.28 2.31
C GLU A 150 16.64 -17.18 2.79
N GLY A 151 17.22 -16.83 3.94
CA GLY A 151 18.51 -17.37 4.36
C GLY A 151 19.68 -16.77 3.55
N THR A 152 19.79 -17.12 2.28
CA THR A 152 20.81 -16.61 1.35
C THR A 152 20.21 -15.51 0.46
N LEU A 153 21.01 -14.50 0.14
CA LEU A 153 20.67 -13.47 -0.84
C LEU A 153 21.00 -13.99 -2.23
N ALA A 154 20.07 -13.88 -3.17
CA ALA A 154 20.27 -14.18 -4.57
C ALA A 154 19.75 -13.03 -5.43
N SER A 155 20.36 -12.82 -6.61
CA SER A 155 19.94 -11.77 -7.53
C SER A 155 19.80 -12.23 -8.98
N THR A 156 18.98 -11.52 -9.75
CA THR A 156 18.82 -11.70 -11.20
C THR A 156 18.39 -10.39 -11.83
N THR A 157 18.67 -10.19 -13.12
CA THR A 157 18.08 -9.10 -13.90
C THR A 157 16.94 -9.64 -14.76
N VAL A 158 15.79 -8.95 -14.77
CA VAL A 158 14.65 -9.27 -15.65
C VAL A 158 14.52 -8.21 -16.75
N PRO A 159 13.95 -8.51 -17.92
CA PRO A 159 14.03 -7.62 -19.06
C PRO A 159 13.10 -6.40 -18.99
N ASP A 160 12.02 -6.47 -18.20
CA ASP A 160 11.01 -5.41 -18.17
C ASP A 160 10.23 -5.34 -16.84
N LEU A 161 9.48 -4.24 -16.68
CA LEU A 161 8.63 -3.97 -15.51
C LEU A 161 7.49 -4.99 -15.36
N ALA A 162 7.02 -5.61 -16.44
CA ALA A 162 5.94 -6.59 -16.34
C ALA A 162 6.42 -7.84 -15.60
N GLN A 163 7.66 -8.27 -15.84
CA GLN A 163 8.26 -9.39 -15.10
C GLN A 163 8.53 -9.04 -13.63
N VAL A 164 8.93 -7.80 -13.33
CA VAL A 164 9.04 -7.33 -11.94
C VAL A 164 7.69 -7.39 -11.23
N ARG A 165 6.65 -6.83 -11.85
CA ARG A 165 5.28 -6.85 -11.30
C ARG A 165 4.79 -8.27 -11.06
N GLN A 166 5.06 -9.17 -12.01
CA GLN A 166 4.71 -10.58 -11.87
C GLN A 166 5.45 -11.24 -10.69
N ALA A 167 6.76 -11.02 -10.54
CA ALA A 167 7.52 -11.58 -9.43
C ALA A 167 7.04 -11.05 -8.07
N PHE A 168 6.73 -9.75 -7.97
CA PHE A 168 6.17 -9.13 -6.76
C PHE A 168 4.77 -9.66 -6.44
N HIS A 169 3.92 -9.84 -7.44
CA HIS A 169 2.61 -10.45 -7.28
C HIS A 169 2.71 -11.89 -6.76
N GLU A 170 3.57 -12.70 -7.39
CA GLU A 170 3.80 -14.09 -7.00
C GLU A 170 4.32 -14.16 -5.56
N TYR A 171 5.37 -13.39 -5.25
CA TYR A 171 5.90 -13.28 -3.89
C TYR A 171 4.80 -12.89 -2.89
N ALA A 172 4.04 -11.82 -3.15
CA ALA A 172 3.00 -11.33 -2.25
C ALA A 172 1.87 -12.35 -2.06
N THR A 173 1.55 -13.15 -3.06
CA THR A 173 0.49 -14.18 -3.01
C THR A 173 1.00 -15.56 -2.58
N GLY A 174 2.29 -15.69 -2.25
CA GLY A 174 2.90 -16.94 -1.79
C GLY A 174 3.33 -17.88 -2.91
N ASP A 175 3.10 -17.52 -4.16
CA ASP A 175 3.64 -18.23 -5.31
C ASP A 175 5.16 -17.98 -5.42
N ARG A 176 5.91 -19.06 -5.60
CA ARG A 176 7.38 -19.03 -5.70
C ARG A 176 7.87 -19.29 -7.13
N SER A 177 6.98 -19.24 -8.12
CA SER A 177 7.31 -19.49 -9.54
C SER A 177 8.41 -18.58 -10.09
N PHE A 178 8.55 -17.35 -9.56
CA PHE A 178 9.65 -16.44 -9.90
C PHE A 178 11.05 -17.01 -9.60
N LEU A 179 11.18 -17.91 -8.60
CA LEU A 179 12.46 -18.55 -8.25
C LEU A 179 12.91 -19.55 -9.31
N THR A 180 11.97 -20.19 -10.01
CA THR A 180 12.27 -21.18 -11.05
C THR A 180 12.28 -20.59 -12.47
N ARG A 181 11.72 -19.38 -12.65
CA ARG A 181 11.61 -18.72 -13.96
C ARG A 181 12.92 -18.07 -14.41
N HIS A 182 13.75 -17.66 -13.47
CA HIS A 182 14.98 -16.91 -13.73
C HIS A 182 16.20 -17.68 -13.23
N GLU A 183 17.35 -17.37 -13.81
CA GLU A 183 18.64 -17.84 -13.29
C GLU A 183 19.08 -16.87 -12.20
N TRP A 184 19.15 -17.36 -10.97
CA TRP A 184 19.56 -16.58 -9.80
C TRP A 184 21.03 -16.85 -9.48
N ALA A 185 21.79 -15.79 -9.21
CA ALA A 185 23.21 -15.83 -8.82
C ALA A 185 23.39 -15.67 -7.30
#